data_AF-A0A504YR88-F1
#
_entry.id   AF-A0A504YR88-F1
#
_cell.length_a   1.000
_cell.length_b   1.000
_cell.length_c   1.000
_cell.angle_alpha   90.00
_cell.angle_beta   90.00
_cell.angle_gamma   90.00
#
_symmetry.space_group_name_H-M   'P 1'
#
loop_
_entity.id
_entity.type
_entity.pdbx_description
1 polymer ?
#
loop_
_entity_poly.entity_id
_entity_poly.type
_entity_poly.pdbx_seq_one_letter_code
_entity_poly.pdbx_strand_id
1 'polypeptide(L)'
;MGNSISECLIVFLFFGPHFSQRILGKLVSRPTTSDPDLARELVKITNEANICNAILGKTVCANDFYEEQARLDGAFCSITAEDKFAYLRLAYEKGVRNFEMECTCFTSLCRLAGVRGKAFRWLRRVYHMDFLLVPLAQ
;
A
#
# COMPACT_ATOMS: atom_id res chain seq x y z
N MET A 1 10.93 22.39 -21.87
CA MET A 1 10.87 22.62 -20.41
C MET A 1 9.52 22.11 -19.93
N GLY A 2 9.51 21.21 -18.94
CA GLY A 2 8.27 20.63 -18.39
C GLY A 2 8.29 19.11 -18.15
N ASN A 3 9.44 18.49 -17.89
CA ASN A 3 9.48 17.15 -17.31
C ASN A 3 9.18 17.25 -15.82
N SER A 4 8.18 16.48 -15.35
CA SER A 4 8.10 15.84 -14.02
C SER A 4 6.69 15.90 -13.43
N ILE A 5 5.83 14.97 -13.83
CA ILE A 5 4.82 14.45 -12.90
C ILE A 5 5.41 13.14 -12.35
N SER A 6 6.39 13.24 -11.44
CA SER A 6 7.17 12.09 -10.95
C SER A 6 6.65 11.50 -9.63
N GLU A 7 5.49 11.94 -9.17
CA GLU A 7 4.90 11.53 -7.91
C GLU A 7 3.48 10.98 -8.16
N CYS A 8 3.23 9.77 -7.68
CA CYS A 8 1.96 9.09 -7.85
C CYS A 8 1.33 8.85 -6.48
N LEU A 9 0.11 9.35 -6.28
CA LEU A 9 -0.66 9.11 -5.08
C LEU A 9 -1.52 7.85 -5.29
N ILE A 10 -1.30 6.81 -4.48
CA ILE A 10 -2.14 5.60 -4.56
C ILE A 10 -3.20 5.65 -3.48
N VAL A 11 -4.45 5.42 -3.90
CA VAL A 11 -5.62 5.43 -3.04
C VAL A 11 -6.25 4.02 -2.97
N PHE A 12 -6.47 3.57 -1.73
CA PHE A 12 -6.45 2.18 -1.27
C PHE A 12 -7.60 1.22 -1.70
N LEU A 13 -7.27 -0.07 -1.88
CA LEU A 13 -8.17 -1.24 -1.80
C LEU A 13 -7.39 -2.45 -1.18
N PHE A 14 -8.05 -3.43 -0.55
CA PHE A 14 -7.35 -4.39 0.35
C PHE A 14 -6.72 -5.63 -0.32
N PHE A 15 -5.56 -6.12 0.19
CA PHE A 15 -4.90 -7.40 -0.19
C PHE A 15 -4.99 -8.54 0.87
N GLY A 16 -5.85 -8.40 1.87
CA GLY A 16 -5.94 -9.27 3.06
C GLY A 16 -6.82 -8.64 4.16
N PRO A 17 -8.15 -8.82 4.15
CA PRO A 17 -9.14 -7.87 4.70
C PRO A 17 -9.25 -7.79 6.23
N HIS A 18 -8.17 -8.09 6.95
CA HIS A 18 -8.17 -8.17 8.40
C HIS A 18 -6.91 -7.58 9.05
N PHE A 19 -7.11 -6.91 10.17
CA PHE A 19 -6.08 -6.49 11.11
C PHE A 19 -6.11 -7.43 12.31
N SER A 20 -4.98 -8.08 12.61
CA SER A 20 -4.86 -9.00 13.73
C SER A 20 -4.10 -8.33 14.87
N GLN A 21 -4.67 -8.35 16.07
CA GLN A 21 -4.05 -7.79 17.28
C GLN A 21 -4.18 -8.75 18.46
N ARG A 22 -3.28 -8.68 19.43
CA ARG A 22 -3.38 -9.45 20.68
C ARG A 22 -4.03 -8.63 21.78
N ILE A 23 -5.15 -9.11 22.32
CA ILE A 23 -5.85 -8.50 23.45
C ILE A 23 -5.81 -9.51 24.60
N LEU A 24 -5.12 -9.15 25.68
CA LEU A 24 -4.93 -10.04 26.85
C LEU A 24 -4.38 -11.42 26.43
N GLY A 25 -3.41 -11.43 25.51
CA GLY A 25 -2.80 -12.65 24.96
C GLY A 25 -3.60 -13.37 23.87
N LYS A 26 -4.90 -13.06 23.70
CA LYS A 26 -5.77 -13.67 22.69
C LYS A 26 -5.66 -12.96 21.35
N LEU A 27 -5.54 -13.73 20.27
CA LEU A 27 -5.55 -13.19 18.91
C LEU A 27 -6.96 -12.75 18.53
N VAL A 28 -7.12 -11.49 18.16
CA VAL A 28 -8.38 -10.88 17.74
C VAL A 28 -8.18 -10.32 16.33
N SER A 29 -8.97 -10.83 15.39
CA SER A 29 -8.99 -10.37 14.00
C SER A 29 -10.15 -9.39 13.80
N ARG A 30 -9.89 -8.28 13.12
CA ARG A 30 -10.87 -7.23 12.85
C ARG A 30 -10.90 -6.88 11.36
N PRO A 31 -12.08 -6.65 10.78
CA PRO A 31 -12.17 -6.30 9.37
C PRO A 31 -11.63 -4.91 9.09
N THR A 32 -10.93 -4.79 7.96
CA THR A 32 -10.30 -3.55 7.52
C THR A 32 -11.06 -2.99 6.32
N THR A 33 -12.12 -2.26 6.61
CA THR A 33 -12.93 -1.64 5.56
C THR A 33 -12.50 -0.21 5.33
N SER A 34 -12.38 0.16 4.06
CA SER A 34 -12.21 1.53 3.65
C SER A 34 -13.46 2.01 2.94
N ASP A 35 -13.79 3.29 3.13
CA ASP A 35 -14.82 3.96 2.34
C ASP A 35 -14.34 4.11 0.88
N PRO A 36 -15.04 3.51 -0.11
CA PRO A 36 -14.68 3.59 -1.52
C PRO A 36 -15.06 4.93 -2.16
N ASP A 37 -16.02 5.66 -1.61
CA ASP A 37 -16.41 6.99 -2.10
C ASP A 37 -15.37 8.02 -1.71
N LEU A 38 -14.90 7.98 -0.46
CA LEU A 38 -13.80 8.83 0.00
C LEU A 38 -12.53 8.61 -0.83
N ALA A 39 -12.30 7.37 -1.27
CA ALA A 39 -11.19 7.03 -2.17
C ALA A 39 -11.29 7.76 -3.51
N ARG A 40 -12.46 7.70 -4.14
CA ARG A 40 -12.73 8.34 -5.43
C ARG A 40 -12.69 9.85 -5.34
N GLU A 41 -13.23 10.41 -4.26
CA GLU A 41 -13.22 11.85 -3.98
C GLU A 41 -11.79 12.37 -3.86
N LEU A 42 -10.92 11.68 -3.10
CA LEU A 42 -9.52 12.07 -2.97
C LEU A 42 -8.78 12.04 -4.29
N VAL A 43 -8.93 10.97 -5.08
CA VAL A 43 -8.31 10.87 -6.41
C VAL A 43 -8.78 12.00 -7.32
N LYS A 44 -10.09 12.27 -7.33
CA LYS A 44 -10.68 13.36 -8.10
C LYS A 44 -10.08 14.71 -7.70
N ILE A 45 -10.09 15.04 -6.41
CA ILE A 45 -9.55 16.31 -5.89
C ILE A 45 -8.06 16.45 -6.22
N THR A 46 -7.26 15.41 -6.02
CA THR A 46 -5.81 15.48 -6.29
C THR A 46 -5.51 15.72 -7.77
N ASN A 47 -6.24 15.02 -8.66
CA ASN A 47 -6.08 15.18 -10.10
C ASN A 47 -6.61 16.53 -10.61
N GLU A 48 -7.76 17.00 -10.11
CA GLU A 48 -8.32 18.31 -10.46
C GLU A 48 -7.44 19.47 -9.98
N ALA A 49 -6.83 19.32 -8.81
CA ALA A 49 -5.89 20.30 -8.26
C ALA A 49 -4.51 20.27 -8.94
N ASN A 50 -4.26 19.34 -9.88
CA ASN A 50 -2.97 19.13 -10.54
C ASN A 50 -1.79 19.00 -9.57
N ILE A 51 -2.03 18.46 -8.36
CA ILE A 51 -0.98 18.30 -7.34
C ILE A 51 -0.02 17.18 -7.76
N CYS A 52 -0.57 16.03 -8.18
CA CYS A 52 0.15 14.88 -8.69
C CYS A 52 -0.79 13.93 -9.43
N ASN A 53 -0.26 12.85 -10.01
CA ASN A 53 -1.08 11.83 -10.66
C ASN A 53 -1.60 10.83 -9.62
N ALA A 54 -2.86 10.95 -9.22
CA ALA A 54 -3.49 10.03 -8.27
C ALA A 54 -4.17 8.85 -8.97
N ILE A 55 -3.90 7.63 -8.49
CA ILE A 55 -4.49 6.39 -8.99
C ILE A 55 -5.12 5.58 -7.84
N LEU A 56 -6.10 4.74 -8.15
CA LEU A 56 -6.60 3.73 -7.22
C LEU A 56 -5.77 2.45 -7.33
N GLY A 57 -5.42 1.85 -6.20
CA GLY A 57 -4.63 0.62 -6.15
C GLY A 57 -4.71 -0.07 -4.80
N LYS A 58 -4.37 -1.36 -4.77
CA LYS A 58 -4.27 -2.09 -3.51
C LYS A 58 -2.96 -1.80 -2.81
N THR A 59 -2.99 -1.91 -1.48
CA THR A 59 -1.79 -1.77 -0.65
C THR A 59 -1.62 -3.02 0.19
N VAL A 60 -0.37 -3.50 0.28
CA VAL A 60 0.02 -4.50 1.27
C VAL A 60 0.51 -3.78 2.51
N CYS A 61 -0.10 -4.12 3.65
CA CYS A 61 0.36 -3.67 4.96
C CYS A 61 1.18 -4.80 5.58
N ALA A 62 2.48 -4.56 5.72
CA ALA A 62 3.42 -5.49 6.33
C ALA A 62 3.65 -5.16 7.81
N ASN A 63 3.95 -6.15 8.63
CA ASN A 63 4.43 -6.00 10.00
C ASN A 63 5.96 -5.83 10.06
N ASP A 64 6.66 -6.27 9.02
CA ASP A 64 8.11 -6.17 8.88
C ASP A 64 8.51 -5.37 7.64
N PHE A 65 9.60 -4.61 7.75
CA PHE A 65 10.09 -3.76 6.66
C PHE A 65 10.90 -4.54 5.61
N TYR A 66 11.48 -5.70 5.96
CA TYR A 66 12.41 -6.42 5.09
C TYR A 66 11.77 -7.66 4.46
N GLU A 67 11.62 -8.76 5.19
CA GLU A 67 11.17 -10.04 4.66
C GLU A 67 9.70 -10.00 4.21
N GLU A 68 8.79 -9.38 4.98
CA GLU A 68 7.37 -9.24 4.57
C GLU A 68 7.18 -8.30 3.37
N GLN A 69 8.18 -7.46 3.09
CA GLN A 69 8.25 -6.60 1.92
C GLN A 69 9.21 -7.17 0.86
N ALA A 70 9.56 -8.45 0.94
CA ALA A 70 10.40 -9.13 -0.04
C ALA A 70 11.73 -8.39 -0.36
N ARG A 71 12.31 -7.71 0.62
CA ARG A 71 13.60 -7.04 0.48
C ARG A 71 14.74 -8.01 0.70
N LEU A 72 15.83 -7.83 -0.05
CA LEU A 72 17.02 -8.67 0.05
C LEU A 72 18.16 -8.02 0.84
N ASP A 73 17.97 -6.76 1.26
CA ASP A 73 18.96 -5.93 1.95
C ASP A 73 18.74 -5.88 3.47
N GLY A 74 17.99 -6.84 4.02
CA GLY A 74 17.80 -7.03 5.44
C GLY A 74 19.01 -7.71 6.11
N ALA A 75 19.15 -7.51 7.42
CA ALA A 75 20.16 -8.22 8.21
C ALA A 75 19.92 -9.75 8.21
N PHE A 76 18.66 -10.15 8.13
CA PHE A 76 18.22 -11.52 7.88
C PHE A 76 17.53 -11.55 6.52
N CYS A 77 17.81 -12.58 5.73
CA CYS A 77 17.23 -12.74 4.41
C CYS A 77 17.05 -14.23 4.11
N SER A 78 15.82 -14.71 4.29
CA SER A 78 15.45 -16.12 4.05
C SER A 78 14.90 -16.37 2.63
N ILE A 79 14.88 -15.33 1.78
CA ILE A 79 14.21 -15.33 0.47
C ILE A 79 15.21 -15.12 -0.67
N THR A 80 14.94 -15.72 -1.83
CA THR A 80 15.75 -15.54 -3.04
C THR A 80 15.27 -14.34 -3.87
N ALA A 81 16.08 -13.92 -4.85
CA ALA A 81 15.65 -12.89 -5.80
C ALA A 81 14.46 -13.38 -6.65
N GLU A 82 14.44 -14.66 -7.00
CA GLU A 82 13.36 -15.32 -7.71
C GLU A 82 12.05 -15.25 -6.90
N ASP A 83 12.09 -15.57 -5.60
CA ASP A 83 10.93 -15.48 -4.71
C ASP A 83 10.39 -14.06 -4.64
N LYS A 84 11.27 -13.06 -4.48
CA LYS A 84 10.91 -11.64 -4.47
C LYS A 84 10.18 -11.25 -5.75
N PHE A 85 10.75 -11.55 -6.92
CA PHE A 85 10.12 -11.14 -8.17
C PHE A 85 8.82 -11.90 -8.46
N ALA A 86 8.72 -13.17 -8.06
CA ALA A 86 7.47 -13.93 -8.15
C ALA A 86 6.37 -13.30 -7.28
N TYR A 87 6.69 -12.95 -6.02
CA TYR A 87 5.76 -12.30 -5.10
C TYR A 87 5.31 -10.92 -5.59
N LEU A 88 6.25 -10.08 -6.03
CA LEU A 88 5.94 -8.73 -6.54
C LEU A 88 5.06 -8.76 -7.80
N ARG A 89 5.30 -9.70 -8.73
CA ARG A 89 4.45 -9.90 -9.91
C ARG A 89 3.03 -10.31 -9.51
N LEU A 90 2.91 -11.30 -8.62
CA LEU A 90 1.61 -11.76 -8.11
C LEU A 90 0.85 -10.62 -7.40
N ALA A 91 1.54 -9.82 -6.59
CA ALA A 91 0.96 -8.66 -5.93
C ALA A 91 0.44 -7.64 -6.96
N TYR A 92 1.24 -7.33 -7.97
CA TYR A 92 0.86 -6.40 -9.05
C TYR A 92 -0.36 -6.87 -9.84
N GLU A 93 -0.40 -8.15 -10.23
CA GLU A 93 -1.50 -8.80 -10.94
C GLU A 93 -2.81 -8.74 -10.14
N LYS A 94 -2.70 -8.91 -8.82
CA LYS A 94 -3.84 -8.79 -7.90
C LYS A 94 -4.26 -7.34 -7.64
N GLY A 95 -3.58 -6.36 -8.22
CA GLY A 95 -3.91 -4.94 -8.16
C GLY A 95 -3.13 -4.15 -7.10
N VAL A 96 -2.10 -4.74 -6.47
CA VAL A 96 -1.23 -4.02 -5.51
C VAL A 96 -0.37 -3.02 -6.27
N ARG A 97 -0.23 -1.82 -5.71
CA ARG A 97 0.59 -0.73 -6.27
C ARG A 97 1.61 -0.18 -5.28
N ASN A 98 1.46 -0.46 -3.99
CA ASN A 98 2.39 -0.06 -2.94
C ASN A 98 2.35 -1.00 -1.72
N PHE A 99 3.35 -0.83 -0.87
CA PHE A 99 3.53 -1.51 0.42
C PHE A 99 3.68 -0.45 1.51
N GLU A 100 3.23 -0.69 2.73
CA GLU A 100 3.47 0.14 3.92
C GLU A 100 3.16 -0.70 5.17
N MET A 101 3.01 -0.10 6.36
CA MET A 101 2.98 -0.86 7.61
C MET A 101 1.87 -0.44 8.58
N GLU A 102 0.98 0.48 8.19
CA GLU A 102 0.06 1.14 9.12
C GLU A 102 -1.43 1.01 8.71
N CYS A 103 -1.73 0.73 7.43
CA CYS A 103 -3.07 0.93 6.89
C CYS A 103 -4.09 -0.08 7.43
N THR A 104 -3.69 -1.31 7.77
CA THR A 104 -4.60 -2.31 8.36
C THR A 104 -5.10 -1.85 9.73
N CYS A 105 -4.19 -1.46 10.62
CA CYS A 105 -4.51 -0.94 11.94
C CYS A 105 -5.37 0.32 11.84
N PHE A 106 -4.93 1.29 11.03
CA PHE A 106 -5.62 2.55 10.83
C PHE A 106 -7.08 2.35 10.36
N THR A 107 -7.28 1.59 9.28
CA THR A 107 -8.62 1.39 8.73
C THR A 107 -9.52 0.55 9.64
N SER A 108 -8.95 -0.44 10.35
CA SER A 108 -9.71 -1.20 11.36
C SER A 108 -10.16 -0.31 12.52
N LEU A 109 -9.31 0.60 13.02
CA LEU A 109 -9.64 1.49 14.12
C LEU A 109 -10.65 2.57 13.70
N CYS A 110 -10.50 3.15 12.51
CA CYS A 110 -11.49 4.08 11.95
C CYS A 110 -12.87 3.41 11.85
N ARG A 111 -12.92 2.17 11.35
CA ARG A 111 -14.16 1.39 11.29
C ARG A 111 -14.78 1.21 12.68
N LEU A 112 -13.99 0.83 13.68
CA LEU A 112 -14.48 0.65 15.06
C LEU A 112 -15.02 1.94 15.67
N ALA A 113 -14.39 3.08 15.36
CA ALA A 113 -14.81 4.39 15.83
C ALA A 113 -16.03 4.95 15.07
N GLY A 114 -16.49 4.29 14.01
CA GLY A 114 -17.54 4.82 13.14
C GLY A 114 -17.11 6.04 12.31
N VAL A 115 -15.81 6.22 12.09
CA VAL A 115 -15.24 7.36 11.34
C VAL A 115 -14.86 6.92 9.93
N ARG A 116 -15.16 7.77 8.94
CA ARG A 116 -14.67 7.58 7.56
C ARG A 116 -13.17 7.83 7.52
N GLY A 117 -12.38 6.76 7.39
CA GLY A 117 -10.93 6.82 7.31
C GLY A 117 -10.42 6.26 5.98
N LYS A 118 -9.39 6.91 5.42
CA LYS A 118 -8.69 6.45 4.22
C LYS A 118 -7.18 6.62 4.37
N ALA A 119 -6.44 5.54 4.20
CA ALA A 119 -4.99 5.60 4.05
C ALA A 119 -4.64 5.97 2.60
N PHE A 120 -3.71 6.90 2.44
CA PHE A 120 -3.10 7.26 1.16
C PHE A 120 -1.59 7.33 1.34
N ARG A 121 -0.84 6.99 0.29
CA ARG A 121 0.62 7.05 0.32
C ARG A 121 1.14 7.79 -0.90
N TRP A 122 1.98 8.79 -0.63
CA TRP A 122 2.80 9.42 -1.66
C TRP A 122 3.93 8.46 -2.05
N LEU A 123 3.95 8.05 -3.31
CA LEU A 123 5.11 7.36 -3.87
C LEU A 123 6.02 8.38 -4.57
N ARG A 124 7.24 8.49 -4.05
CA ARG A 124 8.34 9.06 -4.81
C ARG A 124 8.97 7.93 -5.63
N ARG A 125 9.17 8.15 -6.92
CA ARG A 125 9.91 7.19 -7.76
C ARG A 125 11.38 7.16 -7.33
N VAL A 126 11.72 6.29 -6.40
CA VAL A 126 13.11 6.08 -5.96
C VAL A 126 13.69 4.95 -6.82
N TYR A 127 14.44 5.34 -7.87
CA TYR A 127 15.09 4.41 -8.81
C TYR A 127 16.11 3.44 -8.17
N HIS A 128 16.41 3.60 -6.88
CA HIS A 128 17.36 2.78 -6.13
C HIS A 128 16.72 1.88 -5.07
N MET A 129 15.40 1.91 -4.91
CA MET A 129 14.72 1.09 -3.90
C MET A 129 13.80 0.09 -4.58
N ASP A 130 13.82 -1.13 -4.05
CA ASP A 130 13.14 -2.36 -4.48
C ASP A 130 11.61 -2.30 -4.65
N PHE A 131 11.02 -1.11 -4.60
CA PHE A 131 9.59 -0.88 -4.63
C PHE A 131 9.21 0.18 -5.64
N LEU A 132 8.98 -0.26 -6.88
CA LEU A 132 7.92 0.31 -7.70
C LEU A 132 7.18 -0.81 -8.44
N LEU A 133 5.97 -1.08 -7.97
CA LEU A 133 4.93 -1.78 -8.74
C LEU A 133 4.21 -0.79 -9.67
N VAL A 134 4.97 0.08 -10.32
CA VAL A 134 4.49 0.97 -11.36
C VAL A 134 5.12 0.45 -12.64
N PRO A 135 4.34 0.21 -13.71
CA PRO A 135 4.92 -0.23 -14.96
C PRO A 135 6.01 0.76 -15.36
N LEU A 136 7.20 0.25 -15.67
CA LEU A 136 8.13 0.97 -16.53
C LEU A 136 7.31 1.31 -17.77
N ALA A 137 7.08 2.59 -18.02
CA ALA A 137 6.55 3.03 -19.29
C ALA A 137 7.43 2.40 -20.38
N GLN A 138 6.80 1.63 -21.27
CA GLN A 138 7.38 1.33 -22.57
C GLN A 138 7.40 2.61 -23.40
#